data_AF-A0A8J1TYK6-F1
#
_entry.id   AF-A0A8J1TYK6-F1
#
_cell.length_a   1.000
_cell.length_b   1.000
_cell.length_c   1.000
_cell.angle_alpha   90.00
_cell.angle_beta   90.00
_cell.angle_gamma   90.00
#
_symmetry.space_group_name_H-M   'P 1'
#
loop_
_entity.id
_entity.type
_entity.pdbx_description
1 polymer ?
#
loop_
_entity_poly.entity_id
_entity_poly.type
_entity_poly.pdbx_seq_one_letter_code
_entity_poly.pdbx_strand_id
1 'polypeptide(L)'
;MQAVISVNILIILFGQRAELAKTRPKRLFKHVIHIGVDGLKPGCIANATGGAPTFRKLGEDGSWTHTKARTVIQTSSGPAWTAALCGLSPRMSGVRNNHWKVPWIKSLNFTPQIPPITGLDEPFPCIFETIKKQDKDVQTAFFFSWTWFQNLGNTGIRGNYIDHEVDVGYGSTRAEYRESDELVAGNATEYIKNVLRKKAKSYSFIYLNFIDETGHLSRWCSQEYEDAVGVVDNLVGDIVEAIETTPELKDDTMIIVHSDHGAIFNDSGHQFKESIEALLIPVYLTGSGIKKAYEMQKNIWIEDMPQTVMFALGLNPHDVWRGKPMEEAFETEVIDLCPSCGWLSHSKWTWIIILTGSLLLLNV
;
A
#
# COMPACT_ATOMS: atom_id res chain seq x y z
N MET A 1 6.96 43.18 -66.63
CA MET A 1 7.14 42.46 -65.35
C MET A 1 5.92 41.59 -65.14
N GLN A 2 6.04 40.27 -65.28
CA GLN A 2 4.98 39.32 -64.96
C GLN A 2 4.90 39.16 -63.43
N ALA A 3 3.73 39.42 -62.84
CA ALA A 3 3.49 39.19 -61.43
C ALA A 3 3.21 37.69 -61.21
N VAL A 4 4.09 37.01 -60.48
CA VAL A 4 3.87 35.65 -59.99
C VAL A 4 2.96 35.76 -58.76
N ILE A 5 1.74 35.21 -58.85
CA ILE A 5 0.84 35.08 -57.71
C ILE A 5 1.16 33.75 -57.02
N SER A 6 1.84 33.83 -55.87
CA SER A 6 2.09 32.69 -55.01
C SER A 6 0.85 32.37 -54.17
N VAL A 7 0.25 31.20 -54.38
CA VAL A 7 -0.85 30.69 -53.53
C VAL A 7 -0.22 29.91 -52.37
N ASN A 8 -0.30 30.44 -51.14
CA ASN A 8 0.07 29.71 -49.94
C ASN A 8 -1.11 28.84 -49.49
N ILE A 9 -0.98 27.52 -49.57
CA ILE A 9 -1.95 26.57 -49.02
C ILE A 9 -1.61 26.36 -47.54
N LEU A 10 -2.45 26.87 -46.64
CA LEU A 10 -2.36 26.60 -45.20
C LEU A 10 -3.12 25.30 -44.90
N ILE A 11 -2.39 24.21 -44.64
CA ILE A 11 -2.99 22.95 -44.17
C ILE A 11 -3.17 23.05 -42.65
N ILE A 12 -4.40 23.30 -42.20
CA ILE A 12 -4.76 23.22 -40.78
C ILE A 12 -5.13 21.76 -40.47
N LEU A 13 -4.20 21.02 -39.86
CA LEU A 13 -4.48 19.71 -39.30
C LEU A 13 -5.28 19.87 -37.99
N PHE A 14 -6.59 19.63 -38.04
CA PHE A 14 -7.38 19.39 -36.84
C PHE A 14 -7.02 18.01 -36.30
N GLY A 15 -6.03 17.94 -35.41
CA GLY A 15 -5.79 16.74 -34.61
C GLY A 15 -6.96 16.56 -33.64
N GLN A 16 -7.81 15.55 -33.86
CA GLN A 16 -8.67 15.04 -32.80
C GLN A 16 -7.75 14.56 -31.67
N ARG A 17 -7.80 15.21 -30.50
CA ARG A 17 -7.28 14.61 -29.28
C ARG A 17 -8.04 13.31 -29.09
N ALA A 18 -7.36 12.16 -29.22
CA ALA A 18 -7.88 10.93 -28.65
C ALA A 18 -8.04 11.21 -27.15
N GLU A 19 -9.28 11.38 -26.68
CA GLU A 19 -9.55 11.28 -25.26
C GLU A 19 -9.12 9.87 -24.85
N LEU A 20 -8.01 9.79 -24.10
CA LEU A 20 -7.63 8.56 -23.44
C LEU A 20 -8.83 8.10 -22.63
N ALA A 21 -9.39 6.96 -23.01
CA ALA A 21 -10.44 6.30 -22.27
C ALA A 21 -10.06 6.26 -20.78
N LYS A 22 -10.88 6.86 -19.92
CA LYS A 22 -10.64 6.81 -18.48
C LYS A 22 -10.91 5.39 -18.01
N THR A 23 -10.01 4.83 -17.21
CA THR A 23 -10.21 3.51 -16.59
C THR A 23 -10.47 3.67 -15.10
N ARG A 24 -11.19 2.71 -14.52
CA ARG A 24 -11.43 2.60 -13.07
C ARG A 24 -11.19 1.17 -12.62
N PRO A 25 -10.94 0.90 -11.32
CA PRO A 25 -10.88 -0.48 -10.85
C PRO A 25 -12.21 -1.16 -11.13
N LYS A 26 -12.16 -2.39 -11.64
CA LYS A 26 -13.33 -3.21 -11.98
C LYS A 26 -14.25 -3.43 -10.77
N ARG A 27 -13.67 -3.39 -9.57
CA ARG A 27 -14.40 -3.47 -8.30
C ARG A 27 -13.63 -2.81 -7.17
N LEU A 28 -14.36 -2.44 -6.13
CA LEU A 28 -13.84 -2.11 -4.81
C LEU A 28 -14.02 -3.30 -3.86
N PHE A 29 -13.37 -3.24 -2.71
CA PHE A 29 -13.38 -4.28 -1.69
C PHE A 29 -14.21 -3.84 -0.49
N LYS A 30 -14.86 -4.81 0.18
CA LYS A 30 -15.52 -4.55 1.46
C LYS A 30 -14.55 -4.71 2.62
N HIS A 31 -13.60 -5.61 2.48
CA HIS A 31 -12.63 -5.96 3.51
C HIS A 31 -11.22 -5.79 2.98
N VAL A 32 -10.34 -5.23 3.80
CA VAL A 32 -8.90 -5.22 3.56
C VAL A 32 -8.20 -5.83 4.77
N ILE A 33 -7.40 -6.87 4.52
CA ILE A 33 -6.48 -7.47 5.49
C ILE A 33 -5.07 -7.06 5.12
N HIS A 34 -4.44 -6.29 5.99
CA HIS A 34 -3.12 -5.71 5.79
C HIS A 34 -2.12 -6.34 6.73
N ILE A 35 -1.20 -7.14 6.19
CA ILE A 35 -0.22 -7.91 6.93
C ILE A 35 1.15 -7.27 6.76
N GLY A 36 1.70 -6.75 7.85
CA GLY A 36 3.06 -6.27 7.93
C GLY A 36 3.98 -7.35 8.50
N VAL A 37 5.02 -7.71 7.76
CA VAL A 37 6.03 -8.68 8.19
C VAL A 37 7.37 -7.96 8.35
N ASP A 38 7.77 -7.69 9.58
CA ASP A 38 8.96 -6.90 9.91
C ASP A 38 10.24 -7.58 9.38
N GLY A 39 11.12 -6.80 8.77
CA GLY A 39 12.41 -7.27 8.28
C GLY A 39 12.38 -8.34 7.18
N LEU A 40 11.25 -8.59 6.52
CA LEU A 40 11.13 -9.58 5.43
C LEU A 40 11.90 -9.12 4.18
N LYS A 41 13.17 -9.53 4.07
CA LYS A 41 14.04 -9.25 2.92
C LYS A 41 13.62 -10.05 1.68
N PRO A 42 13.32 -9.41 0.53
CA PRO A 42 12.83 -10.10 -0.68
C PRO A 42 13.76 -11.20 -1.18
N GLY A 43 15.07 -10.91 -1.24
CA GLY A 43 16.06 -11.81 -1.82
C GLY A 43 16.31 -13.11 -1.04
N CYS A 44 15.66 -13.31 0.12
CA CYS A 44 15.85 -14.49 0.97
C CYS A 44 14.55 -15.29 1.14
N ILE A 45 13.43 -14.82 0.58
CA ILE A 45 12.15 -15.54 0.62
C ILE A 45 12.25 -16.89 -0.11
N ALA A 46 12.92 -16.93 -1.27
CA ALA A 46 13.03 -18.15 -2.08
C ALA A 46 13.85 -19.27 -1.40
N ASN A 47 14.66 -18.94 -0.40
CA ASN A 47 15.46 -19.89 0.35
C ASN A 47 14.79 -20.33 1.66
N ALA A 48 13.62 -19.78 1.99
CA ALA A 48 12.93 -20.11 3.22
C ALA A 48 12.79 -21.62 3.40
N THR A 49 12.97 -22.10 4.62
CA THR A 49 12.75 -23.52 4.92
C THR A 49 11.29 -23.87 4.67
N GLY A 50 11.07 -24.94 3.89
CA GLY A 50 9.73 -25.27 3.40
C GLY A 50 9.32 -24.57 2.10
N GLY A 51 10.16 -23.67 1.56
CA GLY A 51 10.01 -23.09 0.21
C GLY A 51 9.04 -21.92 0.09
N ALA A 52 8.55 -21.37 1.21
CA ALA A 52 7.60 -20.25 1.28
C ALA A 52 6.36 -20.40 0.34
N PRO A 53 5.60 -21.51 0.45
CA PRO A 53 4.45 -21.77 -0.42
C PRO A 53 3.39 -20.67 -0.36
N THR A 54 3.17 -20.03 0.79
CA THR A 54 2.16 -18.97 0.92
C THR A 54 2.59 -17.72 0.16
N PHE A 55 3.81 -17.22 0.36
CA PHE A 55 4.32 -16.05 -0.35
C PHE A 55 4.39 -16.28 -1.87
N ARG A 56 4.69 -17.50 -2.30
CA ARG A 56 4.58 -17.87 -3.72
C ARG A 56 3.14 -17.79 -4.21
N LYS A 57 2.19 -18.41 -3.51
CA LYS A 57 0.77 -18.40 -3.86
C LYS A 57 0.22 -16.97 -3.93
N LEU A 58 0.58 -16.10 -2.98
CA LEU A 58 0.22 -14.68 -2.99
C LEU A 58 0.67 -13.97 -4.28
N GLY A 59 1.84 -14.31 -4.81
CA GLY A 59 2.32 -13.81 -6.10
C GLY A 59 1.62 -14.44 -7.32
N GLU A 60 1.34 -15.74 -7.28
CA GLU A 60 0.65 -16.46 -8.35
C GLU A 60 -0.82 -16.02 -8.49
N ASP A 61 -1.52 -15.84 -7.37
CA ASP A 61 -2.92 -15.42 -7.30
C ASP A 61 -3.11 -13.90 -7.35
N GLY A 62 -2.02 -13.13 -7.35
CA GLY A 62 -2.06 -11.69 -7.16
C GLY A 62 -1.05 -10.89 -7.97
N SER A 63 -0.92 -9.63 -7.57
CA SER A 63 0.07 -8.70 -8.08
C SER A 63 1.18 -8.51 -7.05
N TRP A 64 2.43 -8.51 -7.47
CA TRP A 64 3.55 -8.54 -6.52
C TRP A 64 4.79 -7.82 -7.04
N THR A 65 5.72 -7.49 -6.15
CA THR A 65 7.09 -7.10 -6.53
C THR A 65 8.08 -7.40 -5.42
N HIS A 66 9.32 -7.70 -5.80
CA HIS A 66 10.48 -7.79 -4.91
C HIS A 66 11.53 -6.72 -5.19
N THR A 67 11.33 -5.93 -6.24
CA THR A 67 12.37 -5.07 -6.83
C THR A 67 11.94 -3.63 -7.03
N LYS A 68 10.63 -3.35 -6.97
CA LYS A 68 10.09 -2.02 -7.25
C LYS A 68 9.63 -1.26 -6.02
N ALA A 69 9.45 -1.92 -4.88
CA ALA A 69 9.01 -1.29 -3.65
C ALA A 69 10.18 -0.94 -2.73
N ARG A 70 10.16 0.29 -2.19
CA ARG A 70 11.20 0.79 -1.29
C ARG A 70 10.61 1.40 -0.03
N THR A 71 11.32 1.19 1.08
CA THR A 71 11.05 1.87 2.34
C THR A 71 11.72 3.24 2.43
N VAL A 72 11.55 3.90 3.57
CA VAL A 72 12.08 5.22 3.91
C VAL A 72 13.58 5.17 4.23
N ILE A 73 14.26 6.29 4.02
CA ILE A 73 15.66 6.44 4.45
C ILE A 73 15.73 6.76 5.93
N GLN A 74 16.72 6.09 6.54
CA GLN A 74 16.75 5.45 7.85
C GLN A 74 15.78 4.27 7.90
N THR A 75 16.25 3.13 7.38
CA THR A 75 15.63 1.79 7.41
C THR A 75 15.47 1.31 8.85
N SER A 76 14.52 1.89 9.59
CA SER A 76 14.19 1.59 10.99
C SER A 76 12.68 1.41 11.07
N SER A 77 12.23 0.48 11.92
CA SER A 77 10.84 0.02 11.92
C SER A 77 9.84 1.11 12.28
N GLY A 78 10.07 1.88 13.35
CA GLY A 78 9.18 2.99 13.74
C GLY A 78 8.93 4.00 12.60
N PRO A 79 9.98 4.57 11.99
CA PRO A 79 9.86 5.44 10.82
C PRO A 79 9.13 4.78 9.63
N ALA A 80 9.45 3.53 9.32
CA ALA A 80 8.89 2.81 8.18
C ALA A 80 7.40 2.45 8.39
N TRP A 81 7.02 1.94 9.56
CA TRP A 81 5.62 1.67 9.91
C TRP A 81 4.79 2.96 10.01
N THR A 82 5.38 4.08 10.44
CA THR A 82 4.72 5.41 10.36
C THR A 82 4.41 5.79 8.92
N ALA A 83 5.32 5.53 7.99
CA ALA A 83 5.09 5.77 6.57
C ALA A 83 4.03 4.80 5.99
N ALA A 84 4.07 3.52 6.35
CA ALA A 84 3.16 2.49 5.89
C ALA A 84 1.71 2.65 6.38
N LEU A 85 1.51 3.16 7.60
CA LEU A 85 0.18 3.28 8.21
C LEU A 85 -0.36 4.70 8.25
N CYS A 86 0.50 5.72 8.15
CA CYS A 86 0.10 7.11 8.24
C CYS A 86 0.53 7.94 7.02
N GLY A 87 1.14 7.34 6.00
CA GLY A 87 1.52 8.02 4.76
C GLY A 87 2.55 9.14 4.96
N LEU A 88 3.24 9.16 6.11
CA LEU A 88 4.18 10.20 6.52
C LEU A 88 5.63 9.67 6.51
N SER A 89 6.42 10.14 5.55
CA SER A 89 7.88 9.97 5.57
C SER A 89 8.51 10.54 6.86
N PRO A 90 9.73 10.15 7.25
CA PRO A 90 10.44 10.69 8.42
C PRO A 90 10.57 12.22 8.40
N ARG A 91 10.69 12.81 7.20
CA ARG A 91 10.71 14.27 7.01
C ARG A 91 9.39 14.94 7.41
N MET A 92 8.27 14.24 7.26
CA MET A 92 6.92 14.75 7.55
C MET A 92 6.46 14.41 8.96
N SER A 93 6.78 13.22 9.47
CA SER A 93 6.37 12.78 10.81
C SER A 93 7.33 13.24 11.92
N GLY A 94 8.61 13.41 11.59
CA GLY A 94 9.67 13.59 12.57
C GLY A 94 10.07 12.30 13.31
N VAL A 95 9.46 11.17 12.98
CA VAL A 95 9.82 9.84 13.50
C VAL A 95 11.09 9.38 12.81
N ARG A 96 12.19 9.29 13.55
CA ARG A 96 13.52 8.98 13.01
C ARG A 96 14.13 7.68 13.54
N ASN A 97 13.53 7.09 14.56
CA ASN A 97 13.97 5.83 15.17
C ASN A 97 12.85 5.26 16.05
N ASN A 98 13.09 4.05 16.56
CA ASN A 98 12.16 3.31 17.42
C ASN A 98 11.99 3.92 18.83
N HIS A 99 12.79 4.94 19.20
CA HIS A 99 12.70 5.64 20.49
C HIS A 99 11.94 6.97 20.41
N TRP A 100 11.38 7.31 19.25
CA TRP A 100 10.56 8.51 19.11
C TRP A 100 9.37 8.45 20.07
N LYS A 101 9.09 9.60 20.70
CA LYS A 101 7.98 9.76 21.65
C LYS A 101 6.94 10.70 21.07
N VAL A 102 5.72 10.54 21.53
CA VAL A 102 4.58 11.33 21.07
C VAL A 102 4.63 12.77 21.61
N PRO A 103 4.74 13.80 20.75
CA PRO A 103 4.82 15.19 21.21
C PRO A 103 3.49 15.75 21.74
N TRP A 104 2.35 15.23 21.25
CA TRP A 104 1.02 15.67 21.69
C TRP A 104 0.60 15.12 23.06
N ILE A 105 1.39 14.21 23.65
CA ILE A 105 1.24 13.77 25.04
C ILE A 105 2.15 14.63 25.92
N LYS A 106 1.60 15.75 26.44
CA LYS A 106 2.37 16.75 27.18
C LYS A 106 3.11 16.21 28.42
N SER A 107 2.59 15.15 29.05
CA SER A 107 3.22 14.50 30.20
C SER A 107 4.55 13.81 29.87
N LEU A 108 4.84 13.51 28.60
CA LEU A 108 6.10 12.90 28.19
C LEU A 108 7.27 13.90 28.13
N ASN A 109 7.00 15.20 28.24
CA ASN A 109 7.97 16.30 28.20
C ASN A 109 9.00 16.13 27.06
N PHE A 110 8.51 15.79 25.86
CA PHE A 110 9.32 15.52 24.68
C PHE A 110 9.06 16.57 23.61
N THR A 111 10.13 17.18 23.10
CA THR A 111 10.09 18.04 21.92
C THR A 111 10.92 17.38 20.80
N PRO A 112 10.29 16.94 19.69
CA PRO A 112 11.01 16.31 18.61
C PRO A 112 11.89 17.34 17.90
N GLN A 113 13.03 16.89 17.38
CA GLN A 113 13.92 17.75 16.57
C GLN A 113 13.22 18.24 15.30
N ILE A 114 12.35 17.40 14.73
CA ILE A 114 11.50 17.73 13.59
C ILE A 114 10.06 17.56 14.07
N PRO A 115 9.27 18.63 14.19
CA PRO A 115 7.86 18.50 14.55
C PRO A 115 7.09 17.81 13.41
N PRO A 116 6.04 17.03 13.73
CA PRO A 116 5.11 16.54 12.73
C PRO A 116 4.55 17.67 11.88
N ILE A 117 4.30 17.40 10.60
CA ILE A 117 3.64 18.35 9.69
C ILE A 117 2.21 18.68 10.13
N THR A 118 1.60 17.83 10.96
CA THR A 118 0.30 18.07 11.60
C THR A 118 0.36 18.98 12.83
N GLY A 119 1.57 19.37 13.26
CA GLY A 119 1.79 20.16 14.46
C GLY A 119 2.06 19.30 15.70
N LEU A 120 2.21 19.97 16.84
CA LEU A 120 2.58 19.33 18.12
C LEU A 120 1.37 18.90 18.95
N ASP A 121 0.15 19.31 18.59
CA ASP A 121 -1.06 19.06 19.37
C ASP A 121 -2.02 18.04 18.70
N GLU A 122 -1.74 17.64 17.45
CA GLU A 122 -2.59 16.74 16.67
C GLU A 122 -1.88 15.42 16.35
N PRO A 123 -2.53 14.27 16.62
CA PRO A 123 -2.01 12.97 16.24
C PRO A 123 -1.77 12.81 14.75
N PHE A 124 -0.98 11.80 14.39
CA PHE A 124 -0.81 11.43 12.99
C PHE A 124 -2.16 11.00 12.41
N PRO A 125 -2.51 11.44 11.19
CA PRO A 125 -3.72 11.00 10.51
C PRO A 125 -3.44 9.62 9.92
N CYS A 126 -3.38 8.62 10.78
CA CYS A 126 -3.12 7.24 10.40
C CYS A 126 -4.38 6.61 9.80
N ILE A 127 -4.21 5.45 9.18
CA ILE A 127 -5.24 4.84 8.36
C ILE A 127 -6.54 4.55 9.12
N PHE A 128 -6.46 4.07 10.36
CA PHE A 128 -7.64 3.78 11.19
C PHE A 128 -8.51 5.03 11.39
N GLU A 129 -7.89 6.13 11.81
CA GLU A 129 -8.57 7.42 11.98
C GLU A 129 -9.13 7.94 10.66
N THR A 130 -8.33 7.87 9.58
CA THR A 130 -8.71 8.40 8.26
C THR A 130 -9.91 7.65 7.68
N ILE A 131 -9.97 6.33 7.89
CA ILE A 131 -11.13 5.49 7.56
C ILE A 131 -12.34 5.90 8.40
N LYS A 132 -12.21 5.88 9.73
CA LYS A 132 -13.34 6.13 10.66
C LYS A 132 -13.92 7.54 10.55
N LYS A 133 -13.12 8.53 10.14
CA LYS A 133 -13.60 9.89 9.86
C LYS A 133 -14.50 9.97 8.61
N GLN A 134 -14.38 9.04 7.66
CA GLN A 134 -15.20 8.99 6.44
C GLN A 134 -16.34 7.99 6.54
N ASP A 135 -16.11 6.83 7.15
CA ASP A 135 -17.09 5.76 7.30
C ASP A 135 -16.94 5.11 8.68
N LYS A 136 -17.84 5.48 9.60
CA LYS A 136 -17.82 5.00 11.00
C LYS A 136 -18.22 3.53 11.12
N ASP A 137 -18.90 2.99 10.11
CA ASP A 137 -19.42 1.62 10.10
C ASP A 137 -18.37 0.61 9.63
N VAL A 138 -17.24 1.07 9.07
CA VAL A 138 -16.10 0.20 8.78
C VAL A 138 -15.56 -0.37 10.09
N GLN A 139 -15.59 -1.68 10.22
CA GLN A 139 -15.01 -2.38 11.36
C GLN A 139 -13.48 -2.34 11.26
N THR A 140 -12.82 -1.91 12.33
CA THR A 140 -11.37 -1.80 12.39
C THR A 140 -10.79 -2.80 13.38
N ALA A 141 -9.66 -3.43 13.02
CA ALA A 141 -8.94 -4.32 13.92
C ALA A 141 -7.42 -4.18 13.81
N PHE A 142 -6.72 -4.39 14.91
CA PHE A 142 -5.28 -4.17 15.01
C PHE A 142 -4.64 -5.24 15.90
N PHE A 143 -3.72 -6.02 15.33
CA PHE A 143 -3.05 -7.13 16.01
C PHE A 143 -1.54 -6.93 15.93
N PHE A 144 -0.87 -6.88 17.07
CA PHE A 144 0.57 -6.62 17.12
C PHE A 144 1.20 -7.16 18.40
N SER A 145 2.52 -7.28 18.39
CA SER A 145 3.36 -7.66 19.54
C SER A 145 4.26 -6.51 20.02
N TRP A 146 4.28 -5.36 19.33
CA TRP A 146 5.08 -4.21 19.73
C TRP A 146 4.19 -3.03 20.14
N THR A 147 4.09 -2.78 21.45
CA THR A 147 3.23 -1.73 22.04
C THR A 147 3.44 -0.34 21.44
N TRP A 148 4.59 -0.08 20.80
CA TRP A 148 4.83 1.17 20.07
C TRP A 148 3.81 1.43 18.94
N PHE A 149 3.20 0.38 18.37
CA PHE A 149 2.11 0.50 17.38
C PHE A 149 0.88 1.25 17.91
N GLN A 150 0.67 1.34 19.24
CA GLN A 150 -0.37 2.20 19.82
C GLN A 150 -0.23 3.67 19.39
N ASN A 151 0.99 4.13 19.09
CA ASN A 151 1.23 5.47 18.53
C ASN A 151 0.65 5.65 17.12
N LEU A 152 0.49 4.57 16.36
CA LEU A 152 -0.07 4.55 15.00
C LEU A 152 -1.58 4.28 15.01
N GLY A 153 -2.06 3.55 16.02
CA GLY A 153 -3.50 3.39 16.28
C GLY A 153 -4.16 4.62 16.89
N ASN A 154 -3.37 5.57 17.41
CA ASN A 154 -3.81 6.65 18.30
C ASN A 154 -4.52 6.13 19.58
N THR A 155 -4.31 4.85 19.92
CA THR A 155 -4.93 4.16 21.05
C THR A 155 -4.50 4.81 22.36
N GLY A 156 -5.47 5.16 23.21
CA GLY A 156 -5.20 5.77 24.51
C GLY A 156 -4.69 7.21 24.44
N ILE A 157 -4.54 7.79 23.25
CA ILE A 157 -4.02 9.15 23.07
C ILE A 157 -5.16 10.13 22.74
N ARG A 158 -5.86 9.95 21.61
CA ARG A 158 -7.01 10.78 21.19
C ARG A 158 -7.91 10.03 20.20
N GLY A 159 -9.13 9.70 20.64
CA GLY A 159 -10.13 9.02 19.83
C GLY A 159 -9.89 7.51 19.76
N ASN A 160 -10.92 6.71 19.98
CA ASN A 160 -10.84 5.27 19.75
C ASN A 160 -11.32 4.97 18.32
N TYR A 161 -10.37 4.78 17.40
CA TYR A 161 -10.65 4.46 16.00
C TYR A 161 -10.44 2.97 15.68
N ILE A 162 -10.14 2.16 16.70
CA ILE A 162 -9.93 0.73 16.59
C ILE A 162 -11.01 0.02 17.40
N ASP A 163 -11.85 -0.75 16.70
CA ASP A 163 -12.96 -1.46 17.34
C ASP A 163 -12.51 -2.78 18.01
N HIS A 164 -11.38 -3.33 17.58
CA HIS A 164 -10.80 -4.57 18.11
C HIS A 164 -9.27 -4.49 18.12
N GLU A 165 -8.66 -4.43 19.29
CA GLU A 165 -7.21 -4.30 19.45
C GLU A 165 -6.66 -5.47 20.27
N VAL A 166 -5.57 -6.06 19.78
CA VAL A 166 -4.84 -7.13 20.44
C VAL A 166 -3.35 -6.78 20.45
N ASP A 167 -2.84 -6.44 21.63
CA ASP A 167 -1.41 -6.35 21.93
C ASP A 167 -1.03 -7.62 22.72
N VAL A 168 -0.21 -8.50 22.12
CA VAL A 168 0.25 -9.73 22.79
C VAL A 168 1.53 -9.52 23.61
N GLY A 169 2.07 -8.30 23.62
CA GLY A 169 3.32 -7.96 24.28
C GLY A 169 4.56 -8.30 23.46
N TYR A 170 5.66 -7.62 23.78
CA TYR A 170 6.94 -7.78 23.08
C TYR A 170 7.76 -8.88 23.73
N GLY A 171 8.18 -9.86 22.94
CA GLY A 171 9.12 -10.89 23.39
C GLY A 171 10.48 -10.31 23.77
N SER A 172 11.32 -11.13 24.39
CA SER A 172 12.70 -10.79 24.74
C SER A 172 13.71 -11.85 24.28
N THR A 173 13.21 -12.99 23.80
CA THR A 173 14.01 -14.09 23.26
C THR A 173 13.43 -14.57 21.94
N ARG A 174 14.23 -15.27 21.13
CA ARG A 174 13.78 -15.87 19.87
C ARG A 174 12.50 -16.71 20.01
N ALA A 175 12.40 -17.49 21.09
CA ALA A 175 11.23 -18.33 21.33
C ALA A 175 9.98 -17.49 21.64
N GLU A 176 10.13 -16.43 22.45
CA GLU A 176 9.03 -15.52 22.79
C GLU A 176 8.59 -14.68 21.58
N TYR A 177 9.50 -14.26 20.71
CA TYR A 177 9.15 -13.57 19.46
C TYR A 177 8.34 -14.46 18.53
N ARG A 178 8.73 -15.72 18.41
CA ARG A 178 7.96 -16.73 17.67
C ARG A 178 6.57 -16.92 18.27
N GLU A 179 6.49 -17.12 19.57
CA GLU A 179 5.21 -17.28 20.29
C GLU A 179 4.31 -16.06 20.12
N SER A 180 4.89 -14.85 20.15
CA SER A 180 4.14 -13.60 19.92
C SER A 180 3.50 -13.57 18.54
N ASP A 181 4.23 -13.94 17.49
CA ASP A 181 3.68 -14.01 16.12
C ASP A 181 2.64 -15.14 15.98
N GLU A 182 2.84 -16.29 16.62
CA GLU A 182 1.85 -17.38 16.68
C GLU A 182 0.55 -16.90 17.35
N LEU A 183 0.64 -16.14 18.45
CA LEU A 183 -0.51 -15.54 19.13
C LEU A 183 -1.18 -14.47 18.28
N VAL A 184 -0.42 -13.58 17.62
CA VAL A 184 -0.99 -12.55 16.72
C VAL A 184 -1.77 -13.20 15.58
N ALA A 185 -1.16 -14.16 14.88
CA ALA A 185 -1.80 -14.84 13.75
C ALA A 185 -3.01 -15.67 14.18
N GLY A 186 -2.93 -16.33 15.34
CA GLY A 186 -4.04 -17.07 15.94
C GLY A 186 -5.23 -16.18 16.27
N ASN A 187 -5.00 -15.07 16.98
CA ASN A 187 -6.04 -14.10 17.33
C ASN A 187 -6.67 -13.48 16.06
N ALA A 188 -5.87 -13.12 15.07
CA ALA A 188 -6.37 -12.60 13.81
C ALA A 188 -7.23 -13.64 13.06
N THR A 189 -6.81 -14.90 13.02
CA THR A 189 -7.55 -16.01 12.42
C THR A 189 -8.88 -16.25 13.11
N GLU A 190 -8.91 -16.26 14.44
CA GLU A 190 -10.16 -16.40 15.21
C GLU A 190 -11.09 -15.21 14.99
N TYR A 191 -10.54 -13.99 14.98
CA TYR A 191 -11.31 -12.78 14.69
C TYR A 191 -11.95 -12.84 13.30
N ILE A 192 -11.19 -13.25 12.28
CA ILE A 192 -11.68 -13.41 10.89
C ILE A 192 -12.86 -14.38 10.87
N LYS A 193 -12.68 -15.58 11.45
CA LYS A 193 -13.65 -16.68 11.42
C LYS A 193 -14.91 -16.42 12.26
N ASN A 194 -14.83 -15.59 13.31
CA ASN A 194 -15.92 -15.48 14.30
C ASN A 194 -16.56 -14.09 14.37
N VAL A 195 -15.80 -13.04 14.08
CA VAL A 195 -16.22 -11.64 14.23
C VAL A 195 -16.32 -10.95 12.87
N LEU A 196 -15.24 -10.98 12.08
CA LEU A 196 -15.14 -10.23 10.83
C LEU A 196 -16.18 -10.64 9.80
N ARG A 197 -16.42 -11.95 9.65
CA ARG A 197 -17.41 -12.51 8.72
C ARG A 197 -18.83 -11.98 8.87
N LYS A 198 -19.14 -11.34 10.02
CA LYS A 198 -20.46 -10.76 10.33
C LYS A 198 -20.52 -9.27 10.04
N LYS A 199 -19.45 -8.68 9.51
CA LYS A 199 -19.32 -7.23 9.28
C LYS A 199 -19.49 -6.92 7.81
N ALA A 200 -20.08 -5.76 7.52
CA ALA A 200 -20.33 -5.34 6.14
C ALA A 200 -19.08 -4.79 5.44
N LYS A 201 -18.20 -4.12 6.20
CA LYS A 201 -16.91 -3.60 5.72
C LYS A 201 -15.87 -3.65 6.83
N SER A 202 -14.59 -3.79 6.47
CA SER A 202 -13.52 -3.75 7.46
C SER A 202 -12.15 -3.35 6.94
N TYR A 203 -11.30 -2.93 7.88
CA TYR A 203 -9.86 -2.84 7.73
C TYR A 203 -9.18 -3.48 8.94
N SER A 204 -8.31 -4.47 8.71
CA SER A 204 -7.50 -5.07 9.76
C SER A 204 -6.02 -4.92 9.44
N PHE A 205 -5.22 -4.53 10.41
CA PHE A 205 -3.76 -4.61 10.32
C PHE A 205 -3.20 -5.68 11.27
N ILE A 206 -2.27 -6.49 10.78
CA ILE A 206 -1.65 -7.61 11.48
C ILE A 206 -0.14 -7.46 11.36
N TYR A 207 0.58 -7.39 12.48
CA TYR A 207 2.03 -7.21 12.54
C TYR A 207 2.73 -8.48 13.03
N LEU A 208 3.70 -8.97 12.27
CA LEU A 208 4.53 -10.13 12.59
C LEU A 208 6.01 -9.71 12.64
N ASN A 209 6.70 -9.97 13.74
CA ASN A 209 8.04 -9.46 14.06
C ASN A 209 9.15 -10.53 14.05
N PHE A 210 8.79 -11.81 14.08
CA PHE A 210 9.74 -12.88 14.37
C PHE A 210 10.93 -12.95 13.40
N ILE A 211 10.70 -12.59 12.13
CA ILE A 211 11.74 -12.56 11.09
C ILE A 211 12.81 -11.50 11.41
N ASP A 212 12.39 -10.27 11.73
CA ASP A 212 13.30 -9.16 12.04
C ASP A 212 14.21 -9.50 13.22
N GLU A 213 13.60 -9.92 14.34
CA GLU A 213 14.33 -10.29 15.55
C GLU A 213 15.27 -11.48 15.32
N THR A 214 14.87 -12.44 14.48
CA THR A 214 15.77 -13.54 14.11
C THR A 214 16.93 -13.04 13.26
N GLY A 215 16.69 -12.11 12.33
CA GLY A 215 17.75 -11.46 11.55
C GLY A 215 18.72 -10.67 12.42
N HIS A 216 18.25 -10.01 13.46
CA HIS A 216 19.10 -9.38 14.47
C HIS A 216 19.96 -10.38 15.25
N LEU A 217 19.37 -11.50 15.69
CA LEU A 217 20.05 -12.48 16.54
C LEU A 217 21.00 -13.41 15.76
N SER A 218 20.69 -13.70 14.49
CA SER A 218 21.40 -14.72 13.69
C SER A 218 21.99 -14.22 12.38
N ARG A 219 21.77 -12.95 12.03
CA ARG A 219 22.10 -12.29 10.76
C ARG A 219 21.11 -12.57 9.63
N TRP A 220 20.97 -11.57 8.75
CA TRP A 220 20.05 -11.63 7.63
C TRP A 220 20.44 -12.73 6.64
N CYS A 221 19.49 -13.58 6.28
CA CYS A 221 19.66 -14.73 5.38
C CYS A 221 20.63 -15.81 5.89
N SER A 222 20.78 -15.92 7.21
CA SER A 222 21.27 -17.15 7.82
C SER A 222 20.23 -18.26 7.71
N GLN A 223 20.61 -19.51 7.99
CA GLN A 223 19.66 -20.62 8.03
C GLN A 223 18.55 -20.37 9.06
N GLU A 224 18.88 -19.82 10.24
CA GLU A 224 17.86 -19.49 11.26
C GLU A 224 16.89 -18.41 10.77
N TYR A 225 17.38 -17.41 10.03
CA TYR A 225 16.52 -16.41 9.39
C TYR A 225 15.61 -17.06 8.35
N GLU A 226 16.14 -17.93 7.48
CA GLU A 226 15.36 -18.65 6.46
C GLU A 226 14.34 -19.62 7.08
N ASP A 227 14.67 -20.21 8.24
CA ASP A 227 13.72 -20.99 9.06
C ASP A 227 12.59 -20.11 9.62
N ALA A 228 12.93 -18.91 10.12
CA ALA A 228 11.94 -17.96 10.61
C ALA A 228 11.01 -17.47 9.49
N VAL A 229 11.53 -17.24 8.28
CA VAL A 229 10.71 -16.94 7.10
C VAL A 229 9.73 -18.09 6.82
N GLY A 230 10.17 -19.33 6.93
CA GLY A 230 9.30 -20.50 6.78
C GLY A 230 8.20 -20.59 7.83
N VAL A 231 8.51 -20.27 9.10
CA VAL A 231 7.50 -20.20 10.18
C VAL A 231 6.45 -19.14 9.86
N VAL A 232 6.88 -17.92 9.54
CA VAL A 232 5.95 -16.82 9.27
C VAL A 232 5.16 -17.03 7.98
N ASP A 233 5.73 -17.67 6.95
CA ASP A 233 4.98 -18.06 5.74
C ASP A 233 3.78 -18.95 6.07
N ASN A 234 3.93 -19.90 7.02
CA ASN A 234 2.82 -20.72 7.49
C ASN A 234 1.78 -19.90 8.27
N LEU A 235 2.20 -18.97 9.13
CA LEU A 235 1.29 -18.09 9.88
C LEU A 235 0.49 -17.17 8.97
N VAL A 236 1.12 -16.60 7.94
CA VAL A 236 0.43 -15.86 6.87
C VAL A 236 -0.53 -16.79 6.13
N GLY A 237 -0.13 -18.04 5.90
CA GLY A 237 -0.96 -19.08 5.29
C GLY A 237 -2.25 -19.34 6.07
N ASP A 238 -2.16 -19.47 7.40
CA ASP A 238 -3.33 -19.67 8.27
C ASP A 238 -4.33 -18.50 8.18
N ILE A 239 -3.83 -17.26 8.12
CA ILE A 239 -4.65 -16.05 7.96
C ILE A 239 -5.33 -16.03 6.58
N VAL A 240 -4.57 -16.33 5.53
CA VAL A 240 -5.09 -16.40 4.14
C VAL A 240 -6.15 -17.48 4.02
N GLU A 241 -5.89 -18.67 4.56
CA GLU A 241 -6.83 -19.80 4.57
C GLU A 241 -8.11 -19.44 5.33
N ALA A 242 -8.00 -18.74 6.47
CA ALA A 242 -9.17 -18.27 7.22
C ALA A 242 -10.10 -17.38 6.40
N ILE A 243 -9.54 -16.56 5.51
CA ILE A 243 -10.30 -15.69 4.60
C ILE A 243 -10.90 -16.52 3.46
N GLU A 244 -10.09 -17.34 2.78
CA GLU A 244 -10.50 -18.13 1.62
C GLU A 244 -11.58 -19.16 1.95
N THR A 245 -11.53 -19.73 3.15
CA THR A 245 -12.50 -20.71 3.66
C THR A 245 -13.75 -20.08 4.28
N THR A 246 -13.81 -18.75 4.39
CA THR A 246 -14.98 -18.01 4.89
C THR A 246 -15.77 -17.42 3.70
N PRO A 247 -16.93 -17.99 3.33
CA PRO A 247 -17.67 -17.58 2.13
C PRO A 247 -18.07 -16.10 2.09
N GLU A 248 -18.32 -15.50 3.26
CA GLU A 248 -18.68 -14.09 3.38
C GLU A 248 -17.51 -13.13 3.08
N LEU A 249 -16.27 -13.64 3.11
CA LEU A 249 -15.06 -12.82 2.98
C LEU A 249 -14.29 -13.09 1.69
N LYS A 250 -14.17 -14.34 1.25
CA LYS A 250 -13.22 -14.77 0.20
C LYS A 250 -13.26 -13.94 -1.08
N ASP A 251 -14.46 -13.54 -1.53
CA ASP A 251 -14.64 -12.84 -2.79
C ASP A 251 -14.62 -11.32 -2.63
N ASP A 252 -14.74 -10.81 -1.40
CA ASP A 252 -14.89 -9.38 -1.08
C ASP A 252 -13.70 -8.80 -0.31
N THR A 253 -12.64 -9.60 -0.10
CA THR A 253 -11.45 -9.24 0.66
C THR A 253 -10.25 -9.01 -0.26
N MET A 254 -9.54 -7.89 -0.04
CA MET A 254 -8.18 -7.71 -0.52
C MET A 254 -7.20 -8.04 0.59
N ILE A 255 -6.17 -8.81 0.28
CA ILE A 255 -5.03 -9.04 1.18
C ILE A 255 -3.85 -8.26 0.63
N ILE A 256 -3.19 -7.50 1.50
CA ILE A 256 -1.92 -6.83 1.21
C ILE A 256 -0.87 -7.34 2.20
N VAL A 257 0.28 -7.77 1.68
CA VAL A 257 1.41 -8.23 2.50
C VAL A 257 2.65 -7.46 2.10
N HIS A 258 3.35 -6.86 3.07
CA HIS A 258 4.62 -6.18 2.81
C HIS A 258 5.56 -6.19 4.02
N SER A 259 6.80 -5.75 3.79
CA SER A 259 7.78 -5.46 4.86
C SER A 259 7.93 -3.96 5.08
N ASP A 260 8.37 -3.56 6.26
CA ASP A 260 8.80 -2.21 6.57
C ASP A 260 10.24 -1.93 6.13
N HIS A 261 11.12 -2.93 6.12
CA HIS A 261 12.46 -2.81 5.54
C HIS A 261 12.98 -4.11 4.95
N GLY A 262 14.04 -3.99 4.14
CA GLY A 262 14.89 -5.10 3.76
C GLY A 262 16.08 -5.19 4.73
N ALA A 263 17.15 -5.85 4.30
CA ALA A 263 18.37 -5.90 5.10
C ALA A 263 19.59 -6.20 4.23
N ILE A 264 20.79 -5.93 4.73
CA ILE A 264 22.04 -6.29 4.05
C ILE A 264 22.40 -7.74 4.37
N PHE A 265 22.68 -8.55 3.36
CA PHE A 265 23.07 -9.95 3.55
C PHE A 265 24.19 -10.12 4.61
N ASN A 266 24.00 -11.05 5.54
CA ASN A 266 24.96 -11.41 6.60
C ASN A 266 25.37 -10.25 7.56
N ASP A 267 24.64 -9.14 7.53
CA ASP A 267 24.65 -8.11 8.60
C ASP A 267 23.71 -8.57 9.75
N SER A 268 23.76 -7.90 10.90
CA SER A 268 22.84 -8.12 12.03
C SER A 268 22.07 -6.86 12.40
N GLY A 269 22.27 -5.74 11.70
CA GLY A 269 21.51 -4.52 11.88
C GLY A 269 20.94 -4.02 10.57
N HIS A 270 19.80 -3.33 10.64
CA HIS A 270 19.16 -2.69 9.50
C HIS A 270 19.11 -1.16 9.62
N GLN A 271 19.23 -0.61 10.84
CA GLN A 271 19.11 0.82 11.09
C GLN A 271 20.19 1.65 10.37
N PHE A 272 19.76 2.77 9.76
CA PHE A 272 20.63 3.74 9.07
C PHE A 272 21.48 3.15 7.93
N LYS A 273 21.05 2.03 7.33
CA LYS A 273 21.78 1.40 6.23
C LYS A 273 21.37 2.04 4.89
N GLU A 274 22.33 2.61 4.20
CA GLU A 274 22.13 3.27 2.89
C GLU A 274 22.48 2.30 1.75
N SER A 275 21.72 1.20 1.65
CA SER A 275 21.90 0.22 0.56
C SER A 275 20.57 -0.14 -0.08
N ILE A 276 20.60 -0.53 -1.36
CA ILE A 276 19.38 -0.96 -2.04
C ILE A 276 18.79 -2.23 -1.40
N GLU A 277 19.62 -3.11 -0.86
CA GLU A 277 19.17 -4.33 -0.17
C GLU A 277 18.41 -4.03 1.13
N ALA A 278 18.82 -3.00 1.87
CA ALA A 278 18.11 -2.53 3.05
C ALA A 278 16.82 -1.78 2.70
N LEU A 279 16.77 -1.16 1.52
CA LEU A 279 15.62 -0.37 1.09
C LEU A 279 14.51 -1.20 0.42
N LEU A 280 14.86 -2.27 -0.29
CA LEU A 280 13.88 -3.08 -1.01
C LEU A 280 13.00 -3.90 -0.07
N ILE A 281 11.69 -3.78 -0.26
CA ILE A 281 10.67 -4.53 0.48
C ILE A 281 9.83 -5.36 -0.49
N PRO A 282 9.34 -6.54 -0.07
CA PRO A 282 8.39 -7.30 -0.86
C PRO A 282 7.01 -6.67 -0.70
N VAL A 283 6.21 -6.73 -1.75
CA VAL A 283 4.81 -6.29 -1.71
C VAL A 283 3.98 -7.29 -2.49
N TYR A 284 2.87 -7.71 -1.90
CA TYR A 284 1.88 -8.59 -2.51
C TYR A 284 0.49 -8.00 -2.32
N LEU A 285 -0.33 -8.04 -3.37
CA LEU A 285 -1.75 -7.73 -3.33
C LEU A 285 -2.49 -8.92 -3.94
N THR A 286 -3.52 -9.44 -3.27
CA THR A 286 -4.37 -10.51 -3.82
C THR A 286 -5.85 -10.28 -3.47
N GLY A 287 -6.74 -10.84 -4.28
CA GLY A 287 -8.19 -10.73 -4.15
C GLY A 287 -8.91 -10.71 -5.51
N SER A 288 -10.23 -10.93 -5.53
CA SER A 288 -11.08 -11.11 -6.74
C SER A 288 -11.26 -9.87 -7.64
N GLY A 289 -10.30 -8.94 -7.64
CA GLY A 289 -10.20 -7.76 -8.51
C GLY A 289 -8.76 -7.27 -8.71
N ILE A 290 -7.77 -8.05 -8.24
CA ILE A 290 -6.35 -7.82 -8.43
C ILE A 290 -5.88 -8.68 -9.61
N LYS A 291 -4.98 -8.16 -10.44
CA LYS A 291 -4.40 -8.94 -11.55
C LYS A 291 -3.61 -10.11 -10.99
N LYS A 292 -3.82 -11.29 -11.56
CA LYS A 292 -3.13 -12.53 -11.18
C LYS A 292 -1.78 -12.65 -11.87
N ALA A 293 -0.83 -13.29 -11.18
CA ALA A 293 0.54 -13.52 -11.65
C ALA A 293 1.20 -12.28 -12.26
N TYR A 294 0.93 -11.10 -11.70
CA TYR A 294 1.37 -9.83 -12.27
C TYR A 294 2.50 -9.21 -11.45
N GLU A 295 3.72 -9.20 -11.99
CA GLU A 295 4.82 -8.46 -11.39
C GLU A 295 4.65 -6.96 -11.67
N MET A 296 4.42 -6.17 -10.62
CA MET A 296 4.29 -4.71 -10.69
C MET A 296 5.59 -4.08 -11.20
N GLN A 297 5.46 -3.05 -12.05
CA GLN A 297 6.57 -2.47 -12.81
C GLN A 297 6.87 -1.03 -12.39
N LYS A 298 5.89 -0.30 -11.86
CA LYS A 298 6.06 1.05 -11.34
C LYS A 298 6.81 1.01 -10.01
N ASN A 299 7.58 2.07 -9.75
CA ASN A 299 8.21 2.25 -8.45
C ASN A 299 7.12 2.48 -7.40
N ILE A 300 7.26 1.80 -6.27
CA ILE A 300 6.36 1.84 -5.12
C ILE A 300 7.17 2.35 -3.93
N TRP A 301 6.58 3.29 -3.20
CA TRP A 301 7.11 3.76 -1.93
C TRP A 301 6.28 3.19 -0.79
N ILE A 302 6.87 2.95 0.38
CA ILE A 302 6.09 2.45 1.52
C ILE A 302 4.94 3.40 1.91
N GLU A 303 5.04 4.70 1.61
CA GLU A 303 3.95 5.68 1.73
C GLU A 303 2.75 5.42 0.79
N ASP A 304 2.87 4.50 -0.18
CA ASP A 304 1.81 4.08 -1.10
C ASP A 304 0.88 3.03 -0.48
N MET A 305 1.31 2.34 0.60
CA MET A 305 0.49 1.33 1.29
C MET A 305 -0.86 1.88 1.78
N PRO A 306 -0.91 2.97 2.58
CA PRO A 306 -2.18 3.44 3.10
C PRO A 306 -3.04 4.05 2.00
N GLN A 307 -2.43 4.63 0.96
CA GLN A 307 -3.12 5.13 -0.24
C GLN A 307 -3.83 4.02 -1.01
N THR A 308 -3.16 2.87 -1.15
CA THR A 308 -3.70 1.68 -1.82
C THR A 308 -4.87 1.10 -1.05
N VAL A 309 -4.80 1.05 0.28
CA VAL A 309 -5.91 0.61 1.12
C VAL A 309 -7.12 1.54 0.99
N MET A 310 -6.92 2.86 1.06
CA MET A 310 -8.01 3.83 0.89
C MET A 310 -8.67 3.68 -0.48
N PHE A 311 -7.86 3.56 -1.54
CA PHE A 311 -8.34 3.30 -2.89
C PHE A 311 -9.15 2.00 -2.99
N ALA A 312 -8.67 0.91 -2.40
CA ALA A 312 -9.37 -0.38 -2.40
C ALA A 312 -10.74 -0.33 -1.71
N LEU A 313 -10.87 0.47 -0.65
CA LEU A 313 -12.11 0.68 0.09
C LEU A 313 -13.03 1.75 -0.55
N GLY A 314 -12.58 2.44 -1.60
CA GLY A 314 -13.31 3.56 -2.21
C GLY A 314 -13.38 4.81 -1.33
N LEU A 315 -12.39 5.00 -0.45
CA LEU A 315 -12.27 6.15 0.44
C LEU A 315 -11.18 7.11 -0.04
N ASN A 316 -11.21 8.35 0.42
CA ASN A 316 -10.21 9.35 0.05
C ASN A 316 -9.02 9.31 1.02
N PRO A 317 -7.78 9.37 0.53
CA PRO A 317 -6.62 9.51 1.41
C PRO A 317 -6.62 10.86 2.14
N HIS A 318 -5.90 10.96 3.25
CA HIS A 318 -5.73 12.23 3.95
C HIS A 318 -4.90 13.22 3.12
N ASP A 319 -5.27 14.50 3.12
CA ASP A 319 -4.67 15.54 2.26
C ASP A 319 -3.16 15.75 2.44
N VAL A 320 -2.61 15.34 3.58
CA VAL A 320 -1.16 15.44 3.87
C VAL A 320 -0.36 14.27 3.28
N TRP A 321 -0.99 13.14 2.98
CA TRP A 321 -0.29 11.98 2.43
C TRP A 321 0.20 12.29 1.01
N ARG A 322 1.34 11.71 0.63
CA ARG A 322 2.01 11.99 -0.66
C ARG A 322 2.22 10.76 -1.55
N GLY A 323 1.98 9.56 -1.02
CA GLY A 323 1.99 8.35 -1.81
C GLY A 323 0.88 8.31 -2.87
N LYS A 324 0.90 7.28 -3.69
CA LYS A 324 -0.08 7.00 -4.74
C LYS A 324 -0.60 5.57 -4.60
N PRO A 325 -1.88 5.31 -4.88
CA PRO A 325 -2.37 3.95 -4.91
C PRO A 325 -1.63 3.13 -5.97
N MET A 326 -1.40 1.85 -5.68
CA MET A 326 -0.81 0.87 -6.60
C MET A 326 -1.82 0.44 -7.68
N GLU A 327 -2.39 1.39 -8.42
CA GLU A 327 -3.50 1.15 -9.37
C GLU A 327 -3.16 0.11 -10.44
N GLU A 328 -1.88 -0.04 -10.80
CA GLU A 328 -1.49 -1.04 -11.81
C GLU A 328 -1.72 -2.48 -11.37
N ALA A 329 -1.83 -2.74 -10.06
CA ALA A 329 -2.16 -4.05 -9.51
C ALA A 329 -3.63 -4.42 -9.77
N PHE A 330 -4.52 -3.45 -9.94
CA PHE A 330 -5.96 -3.70 -10.02
C PHE A 330 -6.37 -4.09 -11.45
N GLU A 331 -7.32 -5.02 -11.57
CA GLU A 331 -8.08 -5.17 -12.80
C GLU A 331 -8.87 -3.88 -13.05
N THR A 332 -8.86 -3.40 -14.29
CA THR A 332 -9.54 -2.15 -14.65
C THR A 332 -10.56 -2.37 -15.76
N GLU A 333 -11.57 -1.52 -15.77
CA GLU A 333 -12.56 -1.42 -16.84
C GLU A 333 -12.56 -0.01 -17.44
N VAL A 334 -12.93 0.08 -18.72
CA VAL A 334 -13.04 1.35 -19.45
C VAL A 334 -14.34 2.05 -19.06
N ILE A 335 -14.24 3.34 -18.73
CA ILE A 335 -15.36 4.23 -18.52
C ILE A 335 -15.70 4.89 -19.87
N ASP A 336 -16.83 4.53 -20.46
CA ASP A 336 -17.38 5.28 -21.59
C ASP A 336 -17.82 6.67 -21.11
N LEU A 337 -17.07 7.70 -21.53
CA LEU A 337 -17.35 9.08 -21.14
C LEU A 337 -18.60 9.67 -21.81
N CYS A 338 -19.22 8.95 -22.76
CA CYS A 338 -20.46 9.37 -23.40
C CYS A 338 -21.25 8.18 -23.99
N PRO A 339 -22.10 7.49 -23.20
CA PRO A 339 -22.95 6.40 -23.69
C PRO A 339 -23.96 6.84 -24.77
N SER A 340 -24.27 8.14 -24.84
CA SER A 340 -25.18 8.75 -25.82
C SER A 340 -24.49 9.30 -27.07
N CYS A 341 -23.15 9.26 -27.14
CA CYS A 341 -22.41 9.61 -28.34
C CYS A 341 -22.44 8.41 -29.29
N GLY A 342 -23.61 8.19 -29.88
CA GLY A 342 -23.83 7.11 -30.84
C GLY A 342 -22.80 7.17 -31.96
N TRP A 343 -22.16 6.03 -32.23
CA TRP A 343 -21.67 5.59 -33.54
C TRP A 343 -21.31 6.70 -34.54
N LEU A 344 -20.17 7.35 -34.34
CA LEU A 344 -19.45 8.03 -35.41
C LEU A 344 -18.09 7.37 -35.68
N SER A 345 -17.96 6.07 -35.44
CA SER A 345 -16.82 5.27 -35.92
C SER A 345 -17.14 4.62 -37.27
N HIS A 346 -17.46 5.43 -38.29
CA HIS A 346 -17.25 5.02 -39.67
C HIS A 346 -16.52 6.16 -40.37
N SER A 347 -15.21 5.98 -40.49
CA SER A 347 -14.30 6.84 -41.23
C SER A 347 -14.76 7.00 -42.68
N LYS A 348 -15.48 8.09 -42.97
CA LYS A 348 -15.50 8.70 -44.30
C LYS A 348 -14.74 10.02 -44.20
N TRP A 349 -13.48 9.97 -44.63
CA TRP A 349 -12.65 11.14 -44.86
C TRP A 349 -13.35 12.04 -45.89
N THR A 350 -13.94 13.14 -45.44
CA THR A 350 -14.45 14.17 -46.34
C THR A 350 -13.40 15.27 -46.36
N TRP A 351 -12.63 15.34 -47.44
CA TRP A 351 -11.69 16.43 -47.66
C TRP A 351 -12.49 17.69 -47.99
N ILE A 352 -12.53 18.67 -47.08
CA ILE A 352 -13.02 20.01 -47.39
C ILE A 352 -11.81 20.84 -47.81
N ILE A 353 -11.64 21.02 -49.12
CA ILE A 353 -10.70 22.01 -49.66
C ILE A 353 -11.42 23.36 -49.63
N ILE A 354 -11.03 24.24 -48.69
CA ILE A 354 -11.48 25.62 -48.69
C ILE A 354 -10.57 26.41 -49.63
N LEU A 355 -11.07 26.75 -50.82
CA LEU A 355 -10.47 27.77 -51.68
C LEU A 355 -10.97 29.14 -51.21
N THR A 356 -10.14 29.91 -50.52
CA THR A 356 -10.45 31.31 -50.20
C THR A 356 -10.22 32.17 -51.44
N GLY A 357 -11.30 32.47 -52.17
CA GLY A 357 -11.31 33.48 -53.22
C GLY A 357 -11.55 34.88 -52.65
N SER A 358 -10.79 35.86 -53.14
CA SER A 358 -11.02 37.29 -52.89
C SER A 358 -12.22 37.77 -53.71
N LEU A 359 -13.33 38.15 -53.05
CA LEU A 359 -14.38 38.98 -53.65
C LEU A 359 -14.03 40.46 -53.38
N LEU A 360 -13.70 41.20 -54.43
CA LEU A 360 -13.67 42.67 -54.42
C LEU A 360 -15.03 43.15 -54.92
N LEU A 361 -15.85 43.68 -54.01
CA LEU A 361 -17.03 44.49 -54.33
C LEU A 361 -16.57 45.94 -54.51
N LEU A 362 -16.70 46.48 -55.71
CA LEU A 362 -16.71 47.92 -55.95
C LEU A 362 -18.16 48.33 -56.24
N ASN A 363 -18.66 49.28 -55.47
CA ASN A 363 -19.93 49.97 -55.74
C ASN A 363 -19.64 51.24 -56.54
N VAL A 364 -20.40 51.38 -57.64
CA VAL A 364 -20.47 52.43 -58.68
C VAL A 364 -19.35 52.45 -59.71
#